data_AF-A0A933GBB8-F1
#
_entry.id   AF-A0A933GBB8-F1
#
_cell.length_a   1.000
_cell.length_b   1.000
_cell.length_c   1.000
_cell.angle_alpha   90.00
_cell.angle_beta   90.00
_cell.angle_gamma   90.00
#
_symmetry.space_group_name_H-M   'P 1'
#
loop_
_entity.id
_entity.type
_entity.pdbx_description
1 polymer ?
#
loop_
_entity_poly.entity_id
_entity_poly.type
_entity_poly.pdbx_seq_one_letter_code
_entity_poly.pdbx_strand_id
1 'polypeptide(L)' 'MLLILFHRILIGTAIVFGVGFAAWEFLNYRQTGALSDLLIGVGSAVAAALFAYYLKNLKRFVSY' A
#
# COMPACT_ATOMS: atom_id res chain seq x y z
N MET A 1 -5.36 -20.49 12.50
CA MET A 1 -4.57 -19.45 13.21
C MET A 1 -3.38 -18.94 12.40
N LEU A 2 -2.53 -19.81 11.82
CA LEU A 2 -1.31 -19.40 11.09
C LEU A 2 -1.57 -18.63 9.79
N LEU A 3 -2.56 -19.06 8.98
CA LEU A 3 -2.92 -18.44 7.70
C LEU A 3 -3.34 -16.96 7.81
N ILE A 4 -4.08 -16.62 8.88
CA ILE A 4 -4.53 -15.26 9.18
C ILE A 4 -3.34 -14.38 9.55
N LEU A 5 -2.41 -14.90 10.36
CA LEU A 5 -1.21 -14.17 10.76
C LEU A 5 -0.31 -13.90 9.55
N PHE A 6 -0.14 -14.91 8.69
CA PHE A 6 0.66 -14.80 7.48
C PHE A 6 0.09 -13.75 6.50
N HIS A 7 -1.21 -13.79 6.24
CA HIS A 7 -1.88 -12.78 5.42
C HIS A 7 -1.72 -11.36 5.99
N ARG A 8 -1.81 -11.22 7.31
CA ARG A 8 -1.68 -9.92 7.96
C ARG A 8 -0.26 -9.35 7.83
N ILE A 9 0.76 -10.20 7.87
CA ILE A 9 2.15 -9.82 7.64
C ILE A 9 2.36 -9.44 6.17
N LEU A 10 1.90 -10.25 5.21
CA LEU A 10 2.03 -9.97 3.78
C LEU A 10 1.36 -8.67 3.35
N ILE A 11 0.13 -8.42 3.83
CA ILE A 11 -0.58 -7.18 3.52
C ILE A 11 0.10 -6.01 4.24
N GLY A 12 0.57 -6.21 5.48
CA GLY A 12 1.34 -5.21 6.22
C GLY A 12 2.59 -4.76 5.46
N THR A 13 3.40 -5.70 4.96
CA THR A 13 4.59 -5.38 4.18
C THR A 13 4.22 -4.73 2.85
N ALA A 14 3.19 -5.21 2.15
CA ALA A 14 2.71 -4.59 0.91
C ALA A 14 2.30 -3.12 1.12
N ILE A 15 1.67 -2.78 2.25
CA ILE A 15 1.36 -1.39 2.61
C ILE A 15 2.64 -0.58 2.81
N VAL A 16 3.60 -1.08 3.58
CA VAL A 16 4.87 -0.36 3.85
C VAL A 16 5.63 -0.10 2.54
N PHE A 17 5.79 -1.13 1.70
CA PHE A 17 6.45 -1.00 0.41
C PHE A 17 5.68 -0.07 -0.53
N GLY A 18 4.35 -0.18 -0.58
CA GLY A 18 3.51 0.69 -1.41
C GLY A 18 3.59 2.17 -1.00
N VAL A 19 3.58 2.47 0.30
CA VAL A 19 3.75 3.85 0.81
C VAL A 19 5.17 4.35 0.54
N GLY A 20 6.19 3.54 0.76
CA GLY A 20 7.58 3.90 0.48
C GLY A 20 7.81 4.20 -1.00
N PHE A 21 7.25 3.36 -1.87
CA PHE A 21 7.32 3.54 -3.32
C PHE A 21 6.57 4.80 -3.78
N ALA A 22 5.37 5.05 -3.24
CA ALA A 22 4.62 6.26 -3.53
C ALA A 22 5.39 7.54 -3.13
N ALA A 23 6.04 7.53 -1.97
CA ALA A 23 6.87 8.65 -1.51
C ALA A 23 8.11 8.83 -2.40
N TRP A 24 8.74 7.74 -2.82
CA TRP A 24 9.88 7.76 -3.74
C TRP A 24 9.51 8.35 -5.10
N GLU A 25 8.43 7.87 -5.72
CA GLU A 25 7.92 8.37 -6.99
C GLU A 25 7.54 9.85 -6.91
N PHE A 26 6.97 10.29 -5.79
CA PHE A 26 6.68 11.71 -5.58
C PHE A 26 7.96 12.57 -5.50
N LEU A 27 9.03 12.05 -4.85
CA LEU A 27 10.34 12.72 -4.86
C LEU A 27 10.96 12.73 -6.27
N ASN A 28 10.78 11.65 -7.03
CA ASN A 28 11.25 11.55 -8.41
C ASN A 28 10.50 12.54 -9.32
N TYR A 29 9.18 12.65 -9.18
CA TYR A 29 8.38 13.65 -9.87
C TYR A 29 8.88 15.08 -9.61
N ARG A 30 9.30 15.39 -8.38
CA ARG A 30 9.87 16.71 -8.05
C ARG A 30 11.20 16.99 -8.74
N GLN A 31 11.96 15.95 -9.10
CA GLN A 31 13.25 16.08 -9.79
C GLN A 31 13.08 16.10 -11.31
N THR A 32 12.24 15.22 -11.85
CA THR A 32 12.12 14.99 -13.29
C THR A 32 10.97 15.77 -13.94
N GLY A 33 9.94 16.14 -13.16
CA GLY A 33 8.70 16.75 -13.67
C GLY A 33 7.83 15.81 -14.51
N ALA A 34 8.15 14.51 -14.54
CA ALA A 34 7.50 13.53 -15.39
C ALA A 34 6.15 13.08 -14.83
N LEU A 35 5.07 13.38 -15.54
CA LEU A 35 3.69 13.08 -15.12
C LEU A 35 3.45 11.57 -14.88
N SER A 36 4.24 10.70 -15.54
CA SER A 36 4.27 9.25 -15.30
C SER A 36 4.53 8.91 -13.85
N ASP A 37 5.52 9.58 -13.24
CA ASP A 37 6.00 9.26 -11.89
C ASP A 37 4.93 9.65 -10.86
N LEU A 38 4.23 10.76 -11.12
CA LEU A 38 3.09 11.16 -10.30
C LEU A 38 1.95 10.14 -10.38
N LEU A 39 1.60 9.65 -11.58
CA LEU A 39 0.52 8.68 -11.75
C LEU A 39 0.84 7.34 -11.07
N ILE A 40 2.09 6.87 -11.21
CA ILE A 40 2.57 5.63 -10.58
C ILE A 40 2.61 5.79 -9.05
N GLY A 41 3.12 6.93 -8.55
CA GLY A 41 3.13 7.25 -7.12
C GLY A 41 1.73 7.35 -6.51
N VAL A 42 0.80 8.02 -7.18
CA VAL A 42 -0.60 8.11 -6.72
C VAL A 42 -1.28 6.74 -6.78
N GLY A 43 -1.08 5.97 -7.84
CA GLY A 43 -1.64 4.62 -7.97
C GLY A 43 -1.17 3.69 -6.85
N SER A 44 0.12 3.72 -6.53
CA SER A 44 0.69 2.94 -5.42
C SER A 44 0.20 3.43 -4.04
N ALA A 45 0.05 4.74 -3.84
CA ALA A 45 -0.55 5.29 -2.63
C ALA A 45 -2.01 4.83 -2.45
N VAL A 46 -2.81 4.85 -3.51
CA VAL A 46 -4.21 4.38 -3.50
C VAL A 46 -4.26 2.88 -3.19
N ALA A 47 -3.41 2.07 -3.82
CA ALA A 47 -3.33 0.63 -3.55
C ALA A 47 -2.97 0.36 -2.07
N ALA A 48 -1.98 1.08 -1.53
CA ALA A 48 -1.60 0.97 -0.12
C ALA A 48 -2.75 1.38 0.82
N ALA A 49 -3.50 2.44 0.49
CA ALA A 49 -4.66 2.87 1.26
C ALA A 49 -5.80 1.83 1.24
N LEU A 50 -6.07 1.21 0.09
CA LEU A 50 -7.04 0.12 -0.04
C LEU A 50 -6.62 -1.09 0.80
N PHE A 51 -5.35 -1.47 0.77
CA PHE A 51 -4.84 -2.55 1.62
C PHE A 51 -4.90 -2.22 3.10
N ALA A 52 -4.60 -0.98 3.50
CA ALA A 52 -4.73 -0.53 4.88
C ALA A 52 -6.20 -0.55 5.35
N TYR A 53 -7.13 -0.11 4.49
CA TYR A 53 -8.57 -0.19 4.76
C TYR A 53 -9.03 -1.63 4.93
N TYR A 54 -8.60 -2.52 4.03
CA TYR A 54 -8.87 -3.95 4.12
C TYR A 54 -8.33 -4.54 5.43
N LEU A 55 -7.09 -4.21 5.80
CA LEU A 55 -6.43 -4.72 7.01
C LEU A 55 -7.09 -4.20 8.30
N LYS A 56 -7.58 -2.96 8.30
CA LYS A 56 -8.38 -2.40 9.40
C LYS A 56 -9.72 -3.12 9.55
N ASN A 57 -10.35 -3.49 8.44
CA ASN A 57 -11.63 -4.22 8.43
C ASN A 57 -11.49 -5.74 8.55
N LEU A 58 -10.27 -6.31 8.56
CA LEU A 58 -10.05 -7.75 8.67
C LEU A 58 -10.71 -8.39 9.91
N LYS A 59 -10.83 -7.66 11.04
CA LYS A 59 -11.56 -8.17 12.22
C LYS A 59 -13.03 -8.48 11.92
N ARG A 60 -13.64 -7.83 10.92
CA ARG A 60 -15.03 -8.05 10.52
C ARG A 60 -15.19 -9.22 9.54
N PHE A 61 -14.17 -9.50 8.74
CA PHE A 61 -14.22 -10.55 7.69
C PHE A 61 -13.63 -11.90 8.12
N VAL A 62 -12.73 -11.92 9.11
CA VAL A 62 -12.10 -13.16 9.64
C VAL A 62 -12.76 -13.65 10.94
N SER A 63 -13.73 -12.91 11.50
CA SER A 63 -14.48 -13.32 12.70
C SER A 63 -15.71 -14.20 12.34
N TYR A 64 -15.51 -15.20 11.50
CA TYR A 64 -16.45 -16.30 11.29
C TYR A 64 -15.72 -17.63 11.52
#